data_AF-A0A3P5Y584-F1
#
_entry.id   AF-A0A3P5Y584-F1
#
_cell.length_a   1.000
_cell.length_b   1.000
_cell.length_c   1.000
_cell.angle_alpha   90.00
_cell.angle_beta   90.00
_cell.angle_gamma   90.00
#
_symmetry.space_group_name_H-M   'P 1'
#
loop_
_entity.id
_entity.type
_entity.pdbx_description
1 polymer ?
#
loop_
_entity_poly.entity_id
_entity_poly.type
_entity_poly.pdbx_seq_one_letter_code
_entity_poly.pdbx_strand_id
1 'polypeptide(L)'
;MSSEVPLGSHPPHHDRAFDSLRLGRSSQTIHARLLRFWDTPNMINSNEIRGITMVLLDEKDSSINAFIPAEWAKLYRQCLQEGQIYEVAHFEVDSCPYMYKTTEHTFVIRFIAQTSLHKVINNGPVINLHKFMIRNSDHLHILANTNLELPDVVGVIKSVKGFGLLSTDIISPILIRFLISPNVEVYLSLLDEAAARFKGLLNSGESTKSVMVVTSLNPQKKGGNLIIYFCNLDSISEDTIIILSSDHLYLNSTAATKFYFGNNLAAITEFTM
;
A
#
# COMPACT_ATOMS: atom_id res chain seq x y z
N MET A 1 -33.91 3.63 -49.44
CA MET A 1 -33.76 4.45 -48.22
C MET A 1 -32.95 3.63 -47.24
N SER A 2 -31.65 3.90 -47.19
CA SER A 2 -30.69 3.21 -46.34
C SER A 2 -30.72 3.87 -44.96
N SER A 3 -31.03 3.10 -43.92
CA SER A 3 -30.95 3.55 -42.53
C SER A 3 -29.51 3.49 -42.05
N GLU A 4 -28.96 4.63 -41.65
CA GLU A 4 -27.66 4.73 -40.99
C GLU A 4 -27.68 4.04 -39.62
N VAL A 5 -26.66 3.21 -39.37
CA VAL A 5 -26.37 2.64 -38.05
C VAL A 5 -25.47 3.63 -37.30
N PRO A 6 -25.75 4.01 -36.03
CA PRO A 6 -24.93 4.96 -35.30
C PRO A 6 -23.52 4.41 -35.03
N LEU A 7 -22.53 5.28 -35.14
CA LEU A 7 -21.12 5.00 -34.96
C LEU A 7 -20.81 4.50 -33.54
N GLY A 8 -20.62 3.19 -33.42
CA GLY A 8 -19.72 2.49 -32.49
C GLY A 8 -19.65 2.97 -31.03
N SER A 9 -20.50 2.39 -30.17
CA SER A 9 -20.10 2.06 -28.81
C SER A 9 -18.90 1.09 -28.87
N HIS A 10 -17.73 1.47 -28.35
CA HIS A 10 -16.66 0.50 -28.08
C HIS A 10 -17.23 -0.61 -27.18
N PRO A 11 -17.07 -1.89 -27.53
CA PRO A 11 -17.46 -2.96 -26.61
C PRO A 11 -16.62 -2.81 -25.33
N PRO A 12 -17.20 -3.04 -24.14
CA PRO A 12 -16.42 -3.09 -22.91
C PRO A 12 -15.27 -4.08 -23.08
N HIS A 13 -14.07 -3.69 -22.67
CA HIS A 13 -12.86 -4.50 -22.78
C HIS A 13 -12.84 -5.63 -21.73
N HIS A 14 -13.95 -6.37 -21.59
CA HIS A 14 -14.12 -7.40 -20.57
C HIS A 14 -13.04 -8.49 -20.58
N ASP A 15 -12.43 -8.73 -21.73
CA ASP A 15 -11.32 -9.70 -21.90
C ASP A 15 -9.95 -9.19 -21.41
N ARG A 16 -9.90 -7.97 -20.82
CA ARG A 16 -8.68 -7.32 -20.33
C ARG A 16 -8.72 -7.02 -18.83
N ALA A 17 -9.71 -7.57 -18.11
CA ALA A 17 -9.86 -7.49 -16.65
C ALA A 17 -9.24 -8.71 -15.95
N PHE A 18 -9.02 -8.63 -14.64
CA PHE A 18 -8.27 -9.64 -13.88
C PHE A 18 -8.99 -10.98 -13.74
N ASP A 19 -10.32 -10.99 -13.75
CA ASP A 19 -11.13 -12.22 -13.68
C ASP A 19 -10.99 -13.13 -14.90
N SER A 20 -10.48 -12.59 -16.02
CA SER A 20 -10.20 -13.34 -17.24
C SER A 20 -8.81 -13.99 -17.26
N LEU A 21 -7.96 -13.70 -16.26
CA LEU A 21 -6.56 -14.16 -16.24
C LEU A 21 -6.46 -15.68 -16.11
N ARG A 22 -5.53 -16.25 -16.86
CA ARG A 22 -5.21 -17.68 -16.90
C ARG A 22 -3.77 -17.90 -16.45
N LEU A 23 -3.57 -18.91 -15.61
CA LEU A 23 -2.26 -19.32 -15.10
C LEU A 23 -1.29 -19.66 -16.23
N GLY A 24 -0.01 -19.41 -15.96
CA GLY A 24 1.11 -19.69 -16.85
C GLY A 24 1.42 -18.56 -17.83
N ARG A 25 2.27 -18.88 -18.80
CA ARG A 25 2.68 -17.98 -19.88
C ARG A 25 1.66 -18.05 -21.01
N SER A 26 1.00 -16.94 -21.28
CA SER A 26 0.13 -16.79 -22.45
C SER A 26 0.13 -15.34 -22.90
N SER A 27 -0.29 -15.10 -24.15
CA SER A 27 -0.39 -13.75 -24.71
C SER A 27 -1.61 -13.03 -24.14
N GLN A 28 -1.54 -12.66 -22.86
CA GLN A 28 -2.57 -11.93 -22.14
C GLN A 28 -2.25 -10.44 -22.11
N THR A 29 -3.30 -9.63 -22.08
CA THR A 29 -3.21 -8.18 -22.02
C THR A 29 -4.22 -7.67 -21.00
N ILE A 30 -3.80 -6.75 -20.13
CA ILE A 30 -4.67 -6.07 -19.18
C ILE A 30 -4.58 -4.55 -19.34
N HIS A 31 -5.65 -3.86 -18.97
CA HIS A 31 -5.61 -2.43 -18.66
C HIS A 31 -5.77 -2.25 -17.16
N ALA A 32 -4.78 -1.63 -16.52
CA ALA A 32 -4.81 -1.44 -15.07
C ALA A 32 -4.21 -0.12 -14.64
N ARG A 33 -4.78 0.48 -13.60
CA ARG A 33 -4.19 1.60 -12.89
C ARG A 33 -3.11 1.09 -11.94
N LEU A 34 -1.93 1.69 -12.00
CA LEU A 34 -0.88 1.47 -11.02
C LEU A 34 -1.21 2.22 -9.74
N LEU A 35 -1.65 1.51 -8.69
CA LEU A 35 -1.96 2.14 -7.41
C LEU A 35 -0.70 2.47 -6.63
N ARG A 36 0.21 1.50 -6.51
CA ARG A 36 1.42 1.59 -5.69
C ARG A 36 2.54 0.74 -6.27
N PHE A 37 3.79 1.15 -6.07
CA PHE A 37 4.93 0.26 -6.27
C PHE A 37 6.05 0.54 -5.26
N TRP A 38 6.85 -0.48 -4.95
CA TRP A 38 7.97 -0.37 -4.02
C TRP A 38 9.06 -1.40 -4.31
N ASP A 39 10.26 -1.11 -3.83
CA ASP A 39 11.37 -2.05 -3.85
C ASP A 39 11.13 -3.19 -2.86
N THR A 40 11.21 -4.42 -3.37
CA THR A 40 11.18 -5.62 -2.54
C THR A 40 12.62 -6.03 -2.24
N PRO A 41 13.07 -5.98 -0.98
CA PRO A 41 14.43 -6.37 -0.63
C PRO A 41 14.66 -7.86 -0.89
N ASN A 42 15.91 -8.23 -1.13
CA ASN A 42 16.34 -9.61 -1.16
C ASN A 42 16.37 -10.16 0.29
N MET A 43 15.80 -11.34 0.48
CA MET A 43 15.67 -11.97 1.81
C MET A 43 17.03 -12.36 2.42
N ILE A 44 18.06 -12.52 1.59
CA ILE A 44 19.42 -12.90 2.02
C ILE A 44 20.27 -11.65 2.26
N ASN A 45 20.20 -10.68 1.34
CA ASN A 45 20.96 -9.43 1.41
C ASN A 45 20.00 -8.25 1.28
N SER A 46 19.63 -7.63 2.41
CA SER A 46 18.68 -6.51 2.42
C SER A 46 19.17 -5.26 1.67
N ASN A 47 20.46 -5.18 1.33
CA ASN A 47 21.03 -4.09 0.52
C ASN A 47 20.79 -4.29 -0.99
N GLU A 48 20.33 -5.46 -1.40
CA GLU A 48 19.95 -5.76 -2.77
C GLU A 48 18.44 -5.85 -2.88
N ILE A 49 17.89 -5.43 -4.02
CA ILE A 49 16.47 -5.62 -4.32
C ILE A 49 16.27 -6.95 -5.05
N ARG A 50 15.23 -7.69 -4.66
CA ARG A 50 14.71 -8.84 -5.43
C ARG A 50 14.00 -8.37 -6.69
N GLY A 51 13.39 -7.18 -6.64
CA GLY A 51 12.61 -6.61 -7.72
C GLY A 51 11.65 -5.53 -7.22
N ILE A 52 10.75 -5.08 -8.10
CA ILE A 52 9.72 -4.09 -7.80
C ILE A 52 8.39 -4.83 -7.64
N THR A 53 7.73 -4.66 -6.50
CA THR A 53 6.33 -5.09 -6.34
C THR A 53 5.40 -3.94 -6.67
N MET A 54 4.29 -4.25 -7.32
CA MET A 54 3.28 -3.31 -7.77
C MET A 54 1.89 -3.79 -7.32
N VAL A 55 0.99 -2.85 -7.05
CA VAL A 55 -0.44 -3.10 -6.89
C VAL A 55 -1.17 -2.45 -8.06
N LEU A 56 -1.89 -3.26 -8.82
CA LEU A 56 -2.66 -2.88 -9.99
C LEU A 56 -4.16 -2.96 -9.68
N LEU A 57 -4.97 -2.09 -10.30
CA LEU A 57 -6.43 -2.07 -10.18
C LEU A 57 -7.05 -2.06 -11.57
N ASP A 58 -8.04 -2.91 -11.81
CA ASP A 58 -8.77 -2.95 -13.08
C ASP A 58 -10.11 -2.19 -13.03
N GLU A 59 -10.81 -2.16 -14.16
CA GLU A 59 -12.13 -1.51 -14.29
C GLU A 59 -13.26 -2.19 -13.48
N LYS A 60 -13.03 -3.42 -12.98
CA LYS A 60 -13.99 -4.18 -12.15
C LYS A 60 -13.74 -3.99 -10.65
N ASP A 61 -12.90 -3.03 -10.28
CA ASP A 61 -12.50 -2.75 -8.90
C ASP A 61 -11.78 -3.93 -8.21
N SER A 62 -11.18 -4.82 -9.02
CA SER A 62 -10.34 -5.92 -8.55
C SER A 62 -8.89 -5.46 -8.49
N SER A 63 -8.19 -5.77 -7.40
CA SER A 63 -6.78 -5.43 -7.24
C SER A 63 -5.91 -6.68 -7.33
N ILE A 64 -4.77 -6.59 -8.02
CA ILE A 64 -3.82 -7.69 -8.17
C ILE A 64 -2.39 -7.21 -7.94
N ASN A 65 -1.56 -8.08 -7.36
CA ASN A 65 -0.13 -7.84 -7.29
C ASN A 65 0.55 -8.14 -8.63
N ALA A 66 1.53 -7.30 -8.98
CA ALA A 66 2.47 -7.58 -10.05
C ALA A 66 3.92 -7.47 -9.55
N PHE A 67 4.83 -8.20 -10.17
CA PHE A 67 6.24 -8.23 -9.78
C PHE A 67 7.16 -8.10 -10.99
N ILE A 68 8.09 -7.15 -10.89
CA ILE A 68 9.18 -6.94 -11.85
C ILE A 68 10.49 -7.44 -11.24
N PRO A 69 11.10 -8.52 -11.77
CA PRO A 69 12.40 -9.00 -11.30
C PRO A 69 13.49 -7.92 -11.35
N ALA A 70 14.49 -8.02 -10.45
CA ALA A 70 15.61 -7.07 -10.36
C ALA A 70 16.32 -6.82 -11.71
N GLU A 71 16.44 -7.85 -12.55
CA GLU A 71 17.01 -7.78 -13.91
C GLU A 71 16.34 -6.69 -14.77
N TRP A 72 15.03 -6.50 -14.61
CA TRP A 72 14.24 -5.53 -15.39
C TRP A 72 13.85 -4.28 -14.60
N ALA A 73 14.11 -4.26 -13.29
CA ALA A 73 13.67 -3.20 -12.39
C ALA A 73 14.16 -1.80 -12.84
N LYS A 74 15.43 -1.68 -13.26
CA LYS A 74 15.99 -0.39 -13.70
C LYS A 74 15.31 0.15 -14.95
N LEU A 75 15.01 -0.73 -15.92
CA LEU A 75 14.33 -0.37 -17.16
C LEU A 75 12.93 0.16 -16.90
N TYR A 76 12.13 -0.61 -16.15
CA TYR A 76 10.73 -0.26 -15.92
C TYR A 76 10.54 0.91 -14.97
N ARG A 77 11.43 1.09 -13.98
CA ARG A 77 11.28 2.15 -12.96
C ARG A 77 11.06 3.53 -13.57
N GLN A 78 11.73 3.84 -14.67
CA GLN A 78 11.61 5.14 -15.35
C GLN A 78 10.23 5.35 -15.99
N CYS A 79 9.50 4.27 -16.24
CA CYS A 79 8.17 4.27 -16.85
C CYS A 79 7.04 4.24 -15.82
N LEU A 80 7.31 3.86 -14.57
CA LEU A 80 6.30 3.69 -13.52
C LEU A 80 5.90 5.03 -12.90
N GLN A 81 4.60 5.31 -12.92
CA GLN A 81 3.97 6.46 -12.29
C GLN A 81 2.68 6.00 -11.64
N GLU A 82 2.58 6.16 -10.32
CA GLU A 82 1.35 5.87 -9.60
C GLU A 82 0.19 6.74 -10.08
N GLY A 83 -1.01 6.19 -9.99
CA GLY A 83 -2.22 6.80 -10.50
C GLY A 83 -2.35 6.76 -12.02
N GLN A 84 -1.35 6.32 -12.79
CA GLN A 84 -1.49 6.19 -14.25
C GLN A 84 -2.06 4.83 -14.65
N ILE A 85 -2.76 4.80 -15.79
CA ILE A 85 -3.28 3.56 -16.39
C ILE A 85 -2.27 3.05 -17.41
N TYR A 86 -2.03 1.74 -17.38
CA TYR A 86 -1.14 1.05 -18.27
C TYR A 86 -1.84 -0.10 -18.98
N GLU A 87 -1.48 -0.31 -20.24
CA GLU A 87 -1.60 -1.59 -20.90
C GLU A 87 -0.36 -2.42 -20.56
N VAL A 88 -0.59 -3.60 -19.98
CA VAL A 88 0.45 -4.59 -19.70
C VAL A 88 0.17 -5.80 -20.56
N ALA A 89 1.14 -6.27 -21.34
CA ALA A 89 0.97 -7.43 -22.20
C ALA A 89 2.15 -8.41 -22.10
N HIS A 90 1.92 -9.66 -22.50
CA HIS A 90 2.94 -10.72 -22.58
C HIS A 90 3.66 -10.98 -21.24
N PHE A 91 2.88 -11.02 -20.17
CA PHE A 91 3.32 -11.37 -18.82
C PHE A 91 3.00 -12.84 -18.49
N GLU A 92 3.56 -13.32 -17.39
CA GLU A 92 3.22 -14.60 -16.80
C GLU A 92 2.25 -14.41 -15.64
N VAL A 93 1.27 -15.31 -15.48
CA VAL A 93 0.38 -15.32 -14.31
C VAL A 93 0.76 -16.53 -13.45
N ASP A 94 1.03 -16.31 -12.17
CA ASP A 94 1.25 -17.38 -11.21
C ASP A 94 0.26 -17.28 -10.05
N SER A 95 0.20 -18.32 -9.22
CA SER A 95 -0.50 -18.30 -7.95
C SER A 95 0.15 -17.28 -7.01
N CYS A 96 -0.68 -16.49 -6.33
CA CYS A 96 -0.23 -15.49 -5.37
C CYS A 96 0.39 -16.18 -4.14
N PRO A 97 1.60 -15.79 -3.69
CA PRO A 97 2.19 -16.32 -2.47
C PRO A 97 1.25 -16.17 -1.26
N TYR A 98 1.37 -17.08 -0.29
CA TYR A 98 0.51 -17.09 0.88
C TYR A 98 0.80 -15.99 1.91
N MET A 99 2.02 -15.44 1.89
CA MET A 99 2.49 -14.43 2.85
C MET A 99 2.57 -13.05 2.22
N TYR A 100 2.44 -12.02 3.06
CA TYR A 100 2.55 -10.61 2.73
C TYR A 100 1.58 -10.16 1.63
N LYS A 101 0.38 -10.74 1.58
CA LYS A 101 -0.64 -10.36 0.61
C LYS A 101 -1.12 -8.94 0.86
N THR A 102 -1.11 -8.12 -0.18
CA THR A 102 -1.62 -6.74 -0.20
C THR A 102 -2.91 -6.61 -1.01
N THR A 103 -3.39 -7.72 -1.59
CA THR A 103 -4.59 -7.83 -2.42
C THR A 103 -5.28 -9.16 -2.14
N GLU A 104 -6.58 -9.24 -2.36
CA GLU A 104 -7.34 -10.50 -2.17
C GLU A 104 -7.27 -11.45 -3.39
N HIS A 105 -6.72 -10.98 -4.52
CA HIS A 105 -6.62 -11.78 -5.73
C HIS A 105 -5.70 -13.01 -5.56
N THR A 106 -6.15 -14.14 -6.11
CA THR A 106 -5.46 -15.44 -5.97
C THR A 106 -4.27 -15.61 -6.90
N PHE A 107 -4.13 -14.74 -7.90
CA PHE A 107 -3.00 -14.71 -8.82
C PHE A 107 -2.09 -13.51 -8.61
N VAL A 108 -0.88 -13.61 -9.14
CA VAL A 108 0.12 -12.54 -9.26
C VAL A 108 0.60 -12.46 -10.70
N ILE A 109 0.79 -11.24 -11.20
CA ILE A 109 1.39 -10.99 -12.52
C ILE A 109 2.92 -10.93 -12.38
N ARG A 110 3.65 -11.63 -13.23
CA ARG A 110 5.12 -11.58 -13.27
C ARG A 110 5.59 -11.06 -14.61
N PHE A 111 6.43 -10.04 -14.55
CA PHE A 111 7.10 -9.51 -15.73
C PHE A 111 8.21 -10.48 -16.14
N ILE A 112 8.25 -10.77 -17.42
CA ILE A 112 9.27 -11.58 -18.09
C ILE A 112 9.94 -10.73 -19.19
N ALA A 113 10.98 -11.26 -19.84
CA ALA A 113 11.74 -10.53 -20.84
C ALA A 113 10.88 -9.97 -21.99
N GLN A 114 9.76 -10.63 -22.32
CA GLN A 114 8.84 -10.23 -23.39
C GLN A 114 7.70 -9.32 -22.92
N THR A 115 7.55 -9.07 -21.61
CA THR A 115 6.48 -8.22 -21.11
C THR A 115 6.62 -6.83 -21.68
N SER A 116 5.50 -6.21 -22.03
CA SER A 116 5.44 -4.81 -22.44
C SER A 116 4.57 -4.01 -21.48
N LEU A 117 4.92 -2.74 -21.31
CA LEU A 117 4.23 -1.79 -20.45
C LEU A 117 4.08 -0.46 -21.19
N HIS A 118 2.84 -0.09 -21.51
CA HIS A 118 2.55 1.14 -22.23
C HIS A 118 1.55 1.99 -21.45
N LYS A 119 1.90 3.25 -21.20
CA LYS A 119 0.98 4.20 -20.57
C LYS A 119 -0.19 4.48 -21.52
N VAL A 120 -1.41 4.34 -21.02
CA VAL A 120 -2.64 4.66 -21.79
C VAL A 120 -2.89 6.16 -21.68
N ILE A 121 -2.79 6.86 -22.81
CA ILE A 121 -2.89 8.35 -22.85
C ILE A 121 -4.32 8.79 -23.17
N ASN A 122 -4.99 8.12 -24.12
CA ASN A 122 -6.31 8.48 -24.61
C ASN A 122 -7.22 7.26 -24.67
N ASN A 123 -8.52 7.46 -24.48
CA ASN A 123 -9.57 6.43 -24.60
C ASN A 123 -9.33 5.19 -23.71
N GLY A 124 -8.70 5.38 -22.54
CA GLY A 124 -8.52 4.31 -21.56
C GLY A 124 -9.81 4.01 -20.77
N PRO A 125 -9.89 2.84 -20.12
CA PRO A 125 -11.01 2.51 -19.26
C PRO A 125 -11.10 3.45 -18.05
N VAL A 126 -12.32 3.62 -17.53
CA VAL A 126 -12.55 4.37 -16.29
C VAL A 126 -12.27 3.45 -15.11
N ILE A 127 -11.10 3.62 -14.49
CA ILE A 127 -10.67 2.84 -13.33
C ILE A 127 -10.65 3.74 -12.09
N ASN A 128 -11.10 3.25 -10.94
CA ASN A 128 -11.07 3.99 -9.67
C ASN A 128 -9.65 4.48 -9.33
N LEU A 129 -9.53 5.59 -8.59
CA LEU A 129 -8.23 6.16 -8.20
C LEU A 129 -7.58 5.40 -7.04
N HIS A 130 -8.40 4.81 -6.18
CA HIS A 130 -7.96 4.16 -4.95
C HIS A 130 -8.73 2.86 -4.75
N LYS A 131 -8.05 1.87 -4.17
CA LYS A 131 -8.63 0.65 -3.61
C LYS A 131 -7.87 0.31 -2.34
N PHE A 132 -8.60 0.01 -1.28
CA PHE A 132 -8.03 -0.33 0.03
C PHE A 132 -8.52 -1.69 0.49
N MET A 133 -7.62 -2.49 1.07
CA MET A 133 -7.93 -3.76 1.72
C MET A 133 -8.10 -3.52 3.22
N ILE A 134 -9.16 -2.81 3.59
CA ILE A 134 -9.43 -2.41 4.98
C ILE A 134 -9.76 -3.64 5.84
N ARG A 135 -9.09 -3.78 6.99
CA ARG A 135 -9.41 -4.78 8.00
C ARG A 135 -9.81 -4.11 9.33
N ASN A 136 -10.82 -4.66 9.99
CA ASN A 136 -11.27 -4.21 11.31
C ASN A 136 -10.39 -4.80 12.43
N SER A 137 -10.65 -4.40 13.68
CA SER A 137 -9.88 -4.85 14.84
C SER A 137 -9.78 -6.38 14.96
N ASP A 138 -10.90 -7.09 14.81
CA ASP A 138 -10.94 -8.56 14.96
C ASP A 138 -10.05 -9.25 13.92
N HIS A 139 -10.14 -8.82 12.67
CA HIS A 139 -9.27 -9.32 11.61
C HIS A 139 -7.80 -9.00 11.88
N LEU A 140 -7.48 -7.80 12.37
CA LEU A 140 -6.11 -7.43 12.69
C LEU A 140 -5.53 -8.30 13.83
N HIS A 141 -6.35 -8.67 14.82
CA HIS A 141 -5.93 -9.60 15.87
C HIS A 141 -5.64 -11.00 15.34
N ILE A 142 -6.45 -11.50 14.39
CA ILE A 142 -6.21 -12.79 13.73
C ILE A 142 -4.91 -12.74 12.91
N LEU A 143 -4.64 -11.63 12.23
CA LEU A 143 -3.47 -11.44 11.39
C LEU A 143 -2.18 -11.19 12.18
N ALA A 144 -2.28 -10.78 13.45
CA ALA A 144 -1.14 -10.41 14.27
C ALA A 144 -0.09 -11.53 14.34
N ASN A 145 1.17 -11.18 14.03
CA ASN A 145 2.32 -12.08 14.00
C ASN A 145 2.25 -13.22 12.96
N THR A 146 1.27 -13.22 12.05
CA THR A 146 1.14 -14.28 11.02
C THR A 146 1.89 -13.99 9.74
N ASN A 147 2.15 -12.69 9.44
CA ASN A 147 2.70 -12.22 8.17
C ASN A 147 1.89 -12.66 6.91
N LEU A 148 0.63 -13.09 7.06
CA LEU A 148 -0.18 -13.58 5.94
C LEU A 148 -0.64 -12.44 5.02
N GLU A 149 -1.16 -11.38 5.61
CA GLU A 149 -1.66 -10.20 4.91
C GLU A 149 -1.01 -8.93 5.45
N LEU A 150 -0.89 -7.94 4.56
CA LEU A 150 -0.53 -6.57 4.87
C LEU A 150 -1.77 -5.69 4.69
N PRO A 151 -2.67 -5.64 5.68
CA PRO A 151 -3.93 -4.91 5.60
C PRO A 151 -3.74 -3.40 5.55
N ASP A 152 -4.77 -2.73 5.06
CA ASP A 152 -4.95 -1.29 5.17
C ASP A 152 -5.84 -0.99 6.38
N VAL A 153 -5.65 0.16 7.02
CA VAL A 153 -6.42 0.56 8.21
C VAL A 153 -6.77 2.03 8.11
N VAL A 154 -8.02 2.35 8.47
CA VAL A 154 -8.51 3.72 8.60
C VAL A 154 -8.71 4.06 10.07
N GLY A 155 -8.42 5.31 10.45
CA GLY A 155 -8.56 5.73 11.83
C GLY A 155 -8.20 7.19 12.07
N VAL A 156 -8.43 7.64 13.29
CA VAL A 156 -8.11 9.00 13.76
C VAL A 156 -6.72 9.01 14.39
N ILE A 157 -5.89 9.97 13.99
CA ILE A 157 -4.63 10.27 14.68
C ILE A 157 -4.95 10.88 16.06
N LYS A 158 -4.60 10.17 17.14
CA LYS A 158 -4.80 10.65 18.53
C LYS A 158 -3.57 11.37 19.07
N SER A 159 -2.39 10.85 18.78
CA SER A 159 -1.12 11.50 19.12
C SER A 159 0.00 10.94 18.26
N VAL A 160 0.96 11.80 17.92
CA VAL A 160 2.21 11.42 17.24
C VAL A 160 3.35 11.63 18.22
N LYS A 161 4.21 10.62 18.36
CA LYS A 161 5.43 10.68 19.17
C LYS A 161 6.62 10.27 18.31
N GLY A 162 7.73 10.99 18.41
CA GLY A 162 8.93 10.76 17.61
C GLY A 162 10.00 11.79 17.93
N PHE A 163 11.26 11.45 17.68
CA PHE A 163 12.37 12.39 17.83
C PHE A 163 12.49 13.26 16.57
N GLY A 164 12.73 14.57 16.72
CA GLY A 164 12.92 15.47 15.57
C GLY A 164 11.76 15.43 14.58
N LEU A 165 10.50 15.46 15.04
CA LEU A 165 9.32 15.37 14.17
C LEU A 165 9.24 16.50 13.14
N LEU A 166 9.77 17.68 13.48
CA LEU A 166 9.79 18.85 12.60
C LEU A 166 11.04 18.92 11.71
N SER A 167 12.01 18.03 11.92
CA SER A 167 13.23 17.97 11.12
C SER A 167 13.17 16.78 10.16
N THR A 168 13.22 17.07 8.87
CA THR A 168 13.25 16.05 7.81
C THR A 168 14.61 15.37 7.68
N ASP A 169 15.67 15.98 8.21
CA ASP A 169 17.04 15.47 8.12
C ASP A 169 17.31 14.39 9.18
N ILE A 170 16.48 14.32 10.20
CA ILE A 170 16.59 13.34 11.28
C ILE A 170 15.77 12.10 10.91
N ILE A 171 16.46 10.97 10.68
CA ILE A 171 15.82 9.67 10.53
C ILE A 171 15.55 9.10 11.93
N SER A 172 14.28 9.00 12.31
CA SER A 172 13.89 8.44 13.59
C SER A 172 12.54 7.73 13.51
N PRO A 173 12.31 6.67 14.30
CA PRO A 173 11.02 6.02 14.40
C PRO A 173 9.93 6.99 14.86
N ILE A 174 8.72 6.77 14.37
CA ILE A 174 7.52 7.49 14.80
C ILE A 174 6.51 6.48 15.32
N LEU A 175 5.87 6.82 16.43
CA LEU A 175 4.77 6.07 16.98
C LEU A 175 3.51 6.91 16.97
N ILE A 176 2.44 6.39 16.37
CA ILE A 176 1.14 7.05 16.29
C ILE A 176 0.13 6.24 17.11
N ARG A 177 -0.55 6.90 18.06
CA ARG A 177 -1.78 6.35 18.66
C ARG A 177 -2.90 6.57 17.67
N PHE A 178 -3.54 5.49 17.26
CA PHE A 178 -4.47 5.48 16.16
C PHE A 178 -5.79 4.84 16.58
N LEU A 179 -6.87 5.61 16.55
CA LEU A 179 -8.20 5.16 16.94
C LEU A 179 -8.93 4.61 15.70
N ILE A 180 -9.14 3.31 15.65
CA ILE A 180 -9.64 2.59 14.46
C ILE A 180 -11.10 2.15 14.56
N SER A 181 -11.70 2.28 15.74
CA SER A 181 -13.13 2.16 15.99
C SER A 181 -13.43 2.76 17.38
N PRO A 182 -14.71 2.94 17.79
CA PRO A 182 -15.04 3.46 19.11
C PRO A 182 -14.31 2.68 20.21
N ASN A 183 -13.49 3.40 21.00
CA ASN A 183 -12.67 2.87 22.10
C ASN A 183 -11.59 1.83 21.72
N VAL A 184 -11.30 1.61 20.44
CA VAL A 184 -10.23 0.70 20.00
C VAL A 184 -9.07 1.51 19.46
N GLU A 185 -7.99 1.55 20.25
CA GLU A 185 -6.74 2.19 19.87
C GLU A 185 -5.65 1.16 19.57
N VAL A 186 -4.94 1.41 18.48
CA VAL A 186 -3.76 0.64 18.06
C VAL A 186 -2.56 1.58 17.93
N TYR A 187 -1.37 1.00 17.87
CA TYR A 187 -0.14 1.75 17.67
C TYR A 187 0.41 1.53 16.27
N LEU A 188 0.50 2.59 15.47
CA LEU A 188 1.25 2.55 14.22
C LEU A 188 2.72 2.83 14.52
N SER A 189 3.60 1.90 14.16
CA SER A 189 5.05 2.11 14.25
C SER A 189 5.60 2.34 12.85
N LEU A 190 6.06 3.57 12.60
CA LEU A 190 6.65 3.97 11.35
C LEU A 190 8.17 3.98 11.48
N LEU A 191 8.84 3.33 10.54
CA LEU A 191 10.31 3.24 10.47
C LEU A 191 10.82 3.84 9.16
N ASP A 192 12.10 4.20 9.14
CA ASP A 192 12.88 4.57 7.97
C ASP A 192 12.15 5.52 7.02
N GLU A 193 11.96 5.11 5.76
CA GLU A 193 11.33 5.92 4.71
C GLU A 193 9.86 6.24 5.03
N ALA A 194 9.11 5.33 5.66
CA ALA A 194 7.73 5.59 6.05
C ALA A 194 7.65 6.68 7.12
N ALA A 195 8.57 6.67 8.09
CA ALA A 195 8.68 7.73 9.09
C ALA A 195 9.06 9.07 8.42
N ALA A 196 10.07 9.08 7.54
CA ALA A 196 10.50 10.28 6.83
C ALA A 196 9.37 10.90 5.98
N ARG A 197 8.65 10.08 5.21
CA ARG A 197 7.46 10.51 4.45
C ARG A 197 6.41 11.12 5.35
N PHE A 198 6.10 10.47 6.49
CA PHE A 198 5.11 10.99 7.43
C PHE A 198 5.53 12.33 8.04
N LYS A 199 6.81 12.53 8.40
CA LYS A 199 7.31 13.85 8.84
C LYS A 199 7.11 14.93 7.78
N GLY A 200 7.38 14.60 6.52
CA GLY A 200 7.12 15.50 5.40
C GLY A 200 5.66 15.98 5.35
N LEU A 201 4.70 15.07 5.62
CA LEU A 201 3.27 15.37 5.67
C LEU A 201 2.90 16.21 6.91
N LEU A 202 3.52 15.95 8.07
CA LEU A 202 3.33 16.80 9.25
C LEU A 202 3.77 18.24 8.98
N ASN A 203 4.89 18.40 8.28
CA ASN A 203 5.48 19.71 7.97
C ASN A 203 4.75 20.46 6.85
N SER A 204 3.98 19.76 6.00
CA SER A 204 3.15 20.40 4.96
C SER A 204 1.84 20.99 5.50
N GLY A 205 1.52 20.76 6.77
CA GLY A 205 0.29 21.26 7.41
C GLY A 205 -0.93 20.36 7.21
N GLU A 206 -0.78 19.18 6.62
CA GLU A 206 -1.84 18.16 6.58
C GLU A 206 -2.06 17.59 8.00
N SER A 207 -3.18 17.97 8.61
CA SER A 207 -3.29 18.11 10.07
C SER A 207 -3.19 16.80 10.90
N THR A 208 -2.69 16.95 12.13
CA THR A 208 -2.52 15.92 13.17
C THR A 208 -3.80 15.54 13.93
N LYS A 209 -4.98 16.03 13.50
CA LYS A 209 -6.31 15.61 13.98
C LYS A 209 -7.14 14.90 12.91
N SER A 210 -6.50 14.55 11.79
CA SER A 210 -7.18 14.00 10.63
C SER A 210 -7.49 12.52 10.79
N VAL A 211 -8.57 12.10 10.13
CA VAL A 211 -8.76 10.70 9.74
C VAL A 211 -7.77 10.40 8.62
N MET A 212 -7.12 9.24 8.71
CA MET A 212 -6.09 8.80 7.77
C MET A 212 -6.38 7.36 7.36
N VAL A 213 -6.11 7.01 6.10
CA VAL A 213 -5.93 5.62 5.68
C VAL A 213 -4.44 5.34 5.60
N VAL A 214 -4.00 4.23 6.19
CA VAL A 214 -2.62 3.77 6.15
C VAL A 214 -2.58 2.38 5.56
N THR A 215 -1.77 2.22 4.51
CA THR A 215 -1.79 0.99 3.73
C THR A 215 -0.67 0.02 4.07
N SER A 216 -0.90 -1.26 3.80
CA SER A 216 0.08 -2.35 3.86
C SER A 216 0.88 -2.39 5.16
N LEU A 217 0.17 -2.48 6.26
CA LEU A 217 0.72 -2.59 7.60
C LEU A 217 0.94 -4.05 7.97
N ASN A 218 1.98 -4.35 8.74
CA ASN A 218 2.17 -5.68 9.33
C ASN A 218 1.65 -5.71 10.77
N PRO A 219 0.53 -6.40 11.06
CA PRO A 219 0.00 -6.48 12.41
C PRO A 219 0.88 -7.37 13.30
N GLN A 220 1.16 -6.90 14.51
CA GLN A 220 1.92 -7.63 15.52
C GLN A 220 1.30 -7.46 16.90
N LYS A 221 1.36 -8.53 17.70
CA LYS A 221 1.07 -8.48 19.13
C LYS A 221 2.34 -8.85 19.87
N LYS A 222 2.91 -7.92 20.63
CA LYS A 222 4.08 -8.19 21.46
C LYS A 222 3.63 -8.58 22.86
N GLY A 223 4.16 -9.68 23.39
CA GLY A 223 3.98 -10.02 24.80
C GLY A 223 4.91 -9.18 25.68
N GLY A 224 4.43 -8.76 26.86
CA GLY A 224 5.17 -7.92 27.81
C GLY A 224 5.04 -6.41 27.57
N ASN A 225 5.56 -5.61 28.51
CA ASN A 225 5.58 -4.16 28.36
C ASN A 225 6.62 -3.76 27.32
N LEU A 226 6.20 -3.10 26.24
CA LEU A 226 7.14 -2.50 25.30
C LEU A 226 7.54 -1.13 25.84
N ILE A 227 8.84 -0.95 26.12
CA ILE A 227 9.41 0.35 26.44
C ILE A 227 10.07 0.89 25.17
N ILE A 228 9.52 1.98 24.63
CA ILE A 228 10.14 2.71 23.52
C ILE A 228 10.86 3.92 24.12
N TYR A 229 12.19 3.96 23.94
CA TYR A 229 13.03 5.09 24.30
C TYR A 229 13.12 6.05 23.11
N PHE A 230 12.71 7.30 23.29
CA PHE A 230 13.07 8.39 22.38
C PHE A 230 14.22 9.14 23.02
N CYS A 231 15.46 8.87 22.61
CA CYS A 231 16.60 9.66 23.07
C CYS A 231 16.57 11.01 22.37
N ASN A 232 16.41 12.09 23.15
CA ASN A 232 16.64 13.44 22.69
C ASN A 232 18.13 13.75 22.88
N LEU A 233 18.91 13.80 21.79
CA LEU A 233 20.37 13.97 21.86
C LEU A 233 20.80 15.34 22.39
N ASP A 234 19.89 16.32 22.44
CA ASP A 234 20.24 17.72 22.75
C ASP A 234 19.80 18.20 24.15
N SER A 235 19.11 17.37 24.95
CA SER A 235 18.81 17.72 26.35
C SER A 235 18.57 16.49 27.21
N ILE A 236 19.26 16.39 28.35
CA ILE A 236 19.09 15.35 29.39
C ILE A 236 17.79 15.62 30.19
N SER A 237 16.73 16.13 29.56
CA SER A 237 15.45 16.34 30.23
C SER A 237 14.29 15.92 29.34
N GLU A 238 13.60 14.89 29.83
CA GLU A 238 12.42 14.19 29.29
C GLU A 238 12.71 13.12 28.22
N ASP A 239 13.26 12.00 28.68
CA ASP A 239 12.99 10.70 28.06
C ASP A 239 11.48 10.50 28.00
N THR A 240 10.87 10.58 26.80
CA THR A 240 9.49 10.09 26.66
C THR A 240 9.54 8.57 26.64
N ILE A 241 9.51 7.96 27.82
CA ILE A 241 9.31 6.52 27.99
C ILE A 241 7.85 6.25 27.62
N ILE A 242 7.61 5.62 26.48
CA ILE A 242 6.29 5.05 26.20
C ILE A 242 6.33 3.60 26.71
N ILE A 243 5.71 3.37 27.87
CA ILE A 243 5.39 2.02 28.34
C ILE A 243 4.04 1.67 27.74
N LEU A 244 4.05 0.69 26.84
CA LEU A 244 2.84 0.14 26.26
C LEU A 244 2.56 -1.22 26.86
N SER A 245 1.34 -1.41 27.35
CA SER A 245 0.92 -2.69 27.92
C SER A 245 0.95 -3.83 26.89
N SER A 246 1.09 -5.06 27.37
CA SER A 246 1.25 -6.28 26.58
C SER A 246 0.06 -6.68 25.70
N ASP A 247 -1.06 -5.97 25.77
CA ASP A 247 -2.27 -6.29 25.01
C ASP A 247 -2.54 -5.39 23.81
N HIS A 248 -1.70 -4.38 23.59
CA HIS A 248 -1.87 -3.50 22.45
C HIS A 248 -1.45 -4.14 21.13
N LEU A 249 -2.27 -3.91 20.11
CA LEU A 249 -1.98 -4.25 18.73
C LEU A 249 -1.05 -3.19 18.12
N TYR A 250 0.05 -3.66 17.53
CA TYR A 250 0.99 -2.84 16.77
C TYR A 250 0.78 -3.08 15.28
N LEU A 251 0.81 -2.01 14.51
CA LEU A 251 0.78 -2.06 13.07
C LEU A 251 2.07 -1.43 12.56
N ASN A 252 2.99 -2.26 12.09
CA ASN A 252 4.29 -1.80 11.64
C ASN A 252 4.23 -1.38 10.17
N SER A 253 4.85 -0.27 9.82
CA SER A 253 5.03 0.14 8.43
C SER A 253 5.87 -0.89 7.67
N THR A 254 5.60 -0.99 6.37
CA THR A 254 6.42 -1.74 5.39
C THR A 254 6.90 -0.79 4.30
N ALA A 255 7.76 -1.27 3.39
CA ALA A 255 8.16 -0.51 2.20
C ALA A 255 6.96 -0.07 1.33
N ALA A 256 5.85 -0.80 1.41
CA ALA A 256 4.61 -0.52 0.70
C ALA A 256 3.70 0.52 1.39
N THR A 257 4.06 0.97 2.60
CA THR A 257 3.20 1.84 3.40
C THR A 257 3.08 3.23 2.78
N LYS A 258 1.82 3.68 2.68
CA LYS A 258 1.43 5.02 2.27
C LYS A 258 0.35 5.56 3.19
N PHE A 259 0.24 6.88 3.20
CA PHE A 259 -0.68 7.64 4.02
C PHE A 259 -1.61 8.40 3.08
N TYR A 260 -2.91 8.29 3.31
CA TYR A 260 -3.92 9.00 2.54
C TYR A 260 -4.81 9.79 3.49
N PHE A 261 -5.07 11.03 3.13
CA PHE A 261 -5.92 11.96 3.85
C PHE A 261 -7.01 12.50 2.93
N GLY A 262 -8.08 13.03 3.51
CA GLY A 262 -9.14 13.72 2.77
C GLY A 262 -10.49 12.99 2.78
N ASN A 263 -11.56 13.76 2.92
CA ASN A 263 -12.93 13.24 3.09
C ASN A 263 -13.55 12.67 1.79
N ASN A 264 -12.85 12.79 0.66
CA ASN A 264 -13.26 12.26 -0.64
C ASN A 264 -12.90 10.78 -0.85
N LEU A 265 -12.19 10.16 0.11
CA LEU A 265 -11.90 8.73 0.09
C LEU A 265 -13.06 7.97 0.74
N ALA A 266 -13.65 7.02 0.01
CA ALA A 266 -14.78 6.22 0.50
C ALA A 266 -14.50 5.59 1.88
N ALA A 267 -13.30 5.03 2.08
CA ALA A 267 -12.90 4.46 3.37
C ALA A 267 -12.90 5.48 4.53
N ILE A 268 -12.54 6.74 4.27
CA ILE A 268 -12.61 7.81 5.27
C ILE A 268 -14.06 8.22 5.48
N THR A 269 -14.84 8.41 4.41
CA THR A 269 -16.26 8.76 4.50
C THR A 269 -17.04 7.73 5.32
N GLU A 270 -16.88 6.44 5.01
CA GLU A 270 -17.50 5.31 5.72
C GLU A 270 -17.09 5.25 7.19
N PHE A 271 -15.82 5.56 7.51
CA PHE A 271 -15.34 5.58 8.88
C PHE A 271 -15.91 6.75 9.71
N THR A 272 -16.23 7.87 9.07
CA THR A 272 -16.72 9.09 9.75
C THR A 272 -18.23 9.18 9.91
N MET A 273 -19.00 8.34 9.22
CA MET A 273 -20.47 8.27 9.31
C MET A 273 -20.91 7.45 10.52
#